data_AF-A0A7X8PNQ6-F1
#
_entry.id   AF-A0A7X8PNQ6-F1
#
_cell.length_a   1.000
_cell.length_b   1.000
_cell.length_c   1.000
_cell.angle_alpha   90.00
_cell.angle_beta   90.00
_cell.angle_gamma   90.00
#
_symmetry.space_group_name_H-M   'P 1'
#
loop_
_entity.id
_entity.type
_entity.pdbx_description
1 polymer ?
#
loop_
_entity_poly.entity_id
_entity_poly.type
_entity_poly.pdbx_seq_one_letter_code
_entity_poly.pdbx_strand_id
1 'polypeptide(L)'
;MITSFFNSKNFTLENFILQGNYSFQNCKNIIVRNSILDSRDAFWESENVLVENCVLTGEYLALHSKNVRFVNCKIEGTQPLCYADDLILDNCAFDKDCDLALRAQ
;
A
#
# COMPACT_ATOMS: atom_id res chain seq x y z
N MET A 1 10.02 7.05 14.21
CA MET A 1 9.96 5.65 13.74
C MET A 1 8.62 5.09 14.18
N ILE A 2 7.64 5.02 13.27
CA ILE A 2 6.36 4.34 13.51
C ILE A 2 6.62 2.86 13.25
N THR A 3 6.31 1.99 14.20
CA THR A 3 6.76 0.60 14.17
C THR A 3 5.87 -0.33 13.34
N SER A 4 4.53 -0.15 13.36
CA SER A 4 3.52 -0.71 12.43
C SER A 4 2.12 -0.66 13.09
N PHE A 5 1.06 -0.72 12.29
CA PHE A 5 -0.33 -0.88 12.77
C PHE A 5 -0.85 -2.29 12.50
N PHE A 6 -1.55 -2.89 13.46
CA PHE A 6 -2.16 -4.21 13.39
C PHE A 6 -3.61 -4.14 13.87
N ASN A 7 -4.54 -4.80 13.18
CA ASN A 7 -5.97 -4.86 13.56
C ASN A 7 -6.59 -3.48 13.91
N SER A 8 -6.07 -2.43 13.28
CA SER A 8 -6.42 -1.05 13.59
C SER A 8 -7.44 -0.54 12.57
N LYS A 9 -8.27 0.42 12.97
CA LYS A 9 -9.32 0.97 12.09
C LYS A 9 -9.49 2.47 12.25
N ASN A 10 -9.96 3.11 11.17
CA ASN A 10 -10.34 4.52 11.12
C ASN A 10 -9.19 5.46 11.49
N PHE A 11 -8.13 5.46 10.68
CA PHE A 11 -6.99 6.33 10.91
C PHE A 11 -6.47 6.96 9.62
N THR A 12 -5.89 8.13 9.79
CA THR A 12 -5.25 8.90 8.73
C THR A 12 -3.83 9.22 9.17
N LEU A 13 -2.87 9.00 8.28
CA LEU A 13 -1.47 9.31 8.49
C LEU A 13 -0.98 10.15 7.32
N GLU A 14 -0.31 11.25 7.62
CA GLU A 14 0.14 12.20 6.60
C GLU A 14 1.55 12.71 6.93
N ASN A 15 2.32 13.04 5.89
CA ASN A 15 3.65 13.67 6.00
C ASN A 15 4.64 12.88 6.86
N PHE A 16 4.76 11.57 6.60
CA PHE A 16 5.69 10.71 7.33
C PHE A 16 6.54 9.84 6.40
N ILE A 17 7.64 9.36 6.97
CA ILE A 17 8.46 8.30 6.37
C ILE A 17 8.31 7.07 7.24
N LEU A 18 7.95 5.96 6.61
CA LEU A 18 7.90 4.65 7.22
C LEU A 18 9.02 3.79 6.65
N GLN A 19 9.77 3.18 7.56
CA GLN A 19 10.83 2.22 7.26
C GLN A 19 10.61 1.02 8.18
N GLY A 20 10.28 -0.12 7.58
CA GLY A 20 10.02 -1.35 8.32
C GLY A 20 9.05 -2.25 7.56
N ASN A 21 9.14 -3.56 7.79
CA ASN A 21 8.31 -4.54 7.11
C ASN A 21 6.98 -4.77 7.84
N TYR A 22 5.99 -5.33 7.14
CA TYR A 22 4.71 -5.77 7.72
C TYR A 22 3.85 -4.64 8.28
N SER A 23 3.77 -3.52 7.55
CA SER A 23 2.98 -2.37 7.96
C SER A 23 1.51 -2.49 7.61
N PHE A 24 0.64 -2.02 8.50
CA PHE A 24 -0.81 -1.93 8.27
C PHE A 24 -1.47 -3.30 8.01
N GLN A 25 -1.24 -4.29 8.87
CA GLN A 25 -1.85 -5.61 8.69
C GLN A 25 -3.27 -5.65 9.26
N ASN A 26 -4.19 -6.24 8.49
CA ASN A 26 -5.58 -6.49 8.86
C ASN A 26 -6.29 -5.21 9.34
N CYS A 27 -5.97 -4.09 8.69
CA CYS A 27 -6.47 -2.77 9.06
C CYS A 27 -7.65 -2.37 8.17
N LYS A 28 -8.50 -1.45 8.65
CA LYS A 28 -9.70 -1.01 7.92
C LYS A 28 -9.90 0.50 7.93
N ASN A 29 -10.37 1.07 6.82
CA ASN A 29 -10.62 2.51 6.67
C ASN A 29 -9.33 3.32 6.93
N ILE A 30 -8.37 3.11 6.05
CA ILE A 30 -7.01 3.67 6.16
C ILE A 30 -6.87 4.77 5.12
N ILE A 31 -6.31 5.91 5.52
CA ILE A 31 -5.92 6.97 4.60
C ILE A 31 -4.46 7.34 4.84
N VAL A 32 -3.64 7.29 3.78
CA VAL A 32 -2.23 7.66 3.83
C VAL A 32 -1.94 8.73 2.78
N ARG A 33 -1.34 9.85 3.17
CA ARG A 33 -1.04 10.95 2.25
C ARG A 33 0.36 11.52 2.36
N ASN A 34 0.92 11.96 1.24
CA ASN A 34 2.14 12.77 1.18
C ASN A 34 3.31 12.10 1.95
N SER A 35 3.46 10.80 1.78
CA SER A 35 4.35 9.97 2.60
C SER A 35 5.23 9.06 1.76
N ILE A 36 6.30 8.58 2.38
CA ILE A 36 7.21 7.57 1.79
C ILE A 36 7.09 6.31 2.62
N LEU A 37 6.74 5.20 1.97
CA LEU A 37 6.58 3.89 2.60
C LEU A 37 7.60 2.94 2.00
N ASP A 38 8.62 2.63 2.80
CA ASP A 38 9.60 1.59 2.50
C ASP A 38 9.29 0.37 3.39
N SER A 39 8.58 -0.60 2.79
CA SER A 39 8.06 -1.75 3.49
C SER A 39 7.95 -2.95 2.56
N ARG A 40 8.60 -4.07 2.90
CA ARG A 40 8.46 -5.31 2.11
C ARG A 40 6.99 -5.70 1.93
N ASP A 41 6.19 -5.56 2.98
CA ASP A 41 4.78 -5.93 3.01
C ASP A 41 3.98 -4.78 3.63
N ALA A 42 2.97 -4.28 2.92
CA ALA A 42 2.09 -3.25 3.44
C ALA A 42 0.63 -3.55 3.11
N PHE A 43 -0.31 -3.20 3.99
CA PHE A 43 -1.76 -3.31 3.75
C PHE A 43 -2.27 -4.74 3.49
N TRP A 44 -1.55 -5.76 3.98
CA TRP A 44 -2.01 -7.15 3.88
C TRP A 44 -3.37 -7.32 4.57
N GLU A 45 -4.32 -7.98 3.90
CA GLU A 45 -5.67 -8.30 4.42
C GLU A 45 -6.44 -7.06 4.90
N SER A 46 -6.12 -5.91 4.32
CA SER A 46 -6.73 -4.64 4.71
C SER A 46 -7.89 -4.27 3.79
N GLU A 47 -8.84 -3.51 4.32
CA GLU A 47 -10.07 -3.14 3.59
C GLU A 47 -10.28 -1.63 3.59
N ASN A 48 -10.72 -1.07 2.46
CA ASN A 48 -11.00 0.36 2.29
C ASN A 48 -9.75 1.21 2.58
N VAL A 49 -8.77 1.08 1.71
CA VAL A 49 -7.46 1.74 1.82
C VAL A 49 -7.35 2.80 0.72
N LEU A 50 -7.05 4.03 1.11
CA LEU A 50 -6.75 5.12 0.20
C LEU A 50 -5.33 5.61 0.44
N VAL A 51 -4.51 5.63 -0.60
CA VAL A 51 -3.13 6.13 -0.58
C VAL A 51 -2.98 7.21 -1.64
N GLU A 52 -2.59 8.43 -1.25
CA GLU A 52 -2.55 9.59 -2.15
C GLU A 52 -1.20 10.31 -2.08
N ASN A 53 -0.62 10.63 -3.24
CA ASN A 53 0.63 11.38 -3.37
C ASN A 53 1.80 10.74 -2.58
N CYS A 54 1.96 9.43 -2.69
CA CYS A 54 2.96 8.67 -1.94
C CYS A 54 3.97 7.98 -2.85
N VAL A 55 5.16 7.72 -2.30
CA VAL A 55 6.13 6.79 -2.88
C VAL A 55 6.09 5.52 -2.05
N LEU A 56 5.87 4.38 -2.70
CA LEU A 56 5.82 3.07 -2.07
C LEU A 56 6.87 2.17 -2.68
N THR A 57 7.71 1.57 -1.84
CA THR A 57 8.69 0.56 -2.23
C THR A 57 8.41 -0.71 -1.42
N GLY A 58 8.11 -1.81 -2.08
CA GLY A 58 7.72 -3.05 -1.40
C GLY A 58 7.50 -4.24 -2.33
N GLU A 59 7.49 -5.45 -1.74
CA GLU A 59 7.24 -6.70 -2.46
C GLU A 59 5.72 -6.96 -2.54
N TYR A 60 5.07 -7.20 -1.42
CA TYR A 60 3.64 -7.53 -1.38
C TYR A 60 2.81 -6.35 -0.87
N LEU A 61 2.75 -5.30 -1.68
CA LEU A 61 1.87 -4.16 -1.40
C LEU A 61 0.40 -4.59 -1.58
N ALA A 62 -0.42 -4.41 -0.56
CA ALA A 62 -1.87 -4.66 -0.59
C ALA A 62 -2.29 -6.10 -0.93
N LEU A 63 -1.50 -7.10 -0.54
CA LEU A 63 -1.84 -8.52 -0.73
C LEU A 63 -3.18 -8.87 -0.07
N HIS A 64 -4.08 -9.57 -0.77
CA HIS A 64 -5.41 -9.98 -0.26
C HIS A 64 -6.25 -8.83 0.33
N SER A 65 -5.99 -7.60 -0.12
CA SER A 65 -6.74 -6.44 0.31
C SER A 65 -8.01 -6.25 -0.52
N LYS A 66 -8.95 -5.46 -0.02
CA LYS A 66 -10.21 -5.18 -0.73
C LYS A 66 -10.52 -3.69 -0.74
N ASN A 67 -11.00 -3.18 -1.88
CA ASN A 67 -11.32 -1.77 -2.09
C ASN A 67 -10.11 -0.90 -1.74
N VAL A 68 -9.07 -1.01 -2.57
CA VAL A 68 -7.82 -0.28 -2.40
C VAL A 68 -7.66 0.71 -3.54
N ARG A 69 -7.35 1.95 -3.22
CA ARG A 69 -7.12 3.00 -4.20
C ARG A 69 -5.78 3.68 -3.97
N PHE A 70 -4.95 3.70 -5.00
CA PHE A 70 -3.75 4.52 -5.08
C PHE A 70 -3.99 5.68 -6.04
N VAL A 71 -3.64 6.90 -5.63
CA VAL A 71 -3.80 8.12 -6.42
C VAL A 71 -2.49 8.90 -6.44
N ASN A 72 -1.96 9.25 -7.62
CA ASN A 72 -0.71 9.99 -7.76
C ASN A 72 0.48 9.33 -7.04
N CYS A 73 0.56 7.99 -7.08
CA CYS A 73 1.62 7.26 -6.38
C CYS A 73 2.74 6.80 -7.33
N LYS A 74 3.98 6.80 -6.83
CA LYS A 74 5.07 6.03 -7.43
C LYS A 74 5.18 4.70 -6.69
N ILE A 75 5.18 3.59 -7.41
CA ILE A 75 5.24 2.24 -6.85
C ILE A 75 6.47 1.53 -7.39
N GLU A 76 7.24 0.92 -6.48
CA GLU A 76 8.49 0.21 -6.72
C GLU A 76 8.47 -1.16 -6.03
N GLY A 77 9.13 -2.15 -6.63
CA GLY A 77 9.32 -3.50 -6.08
C GLY A 77 8.55 -4.60 -6.80
N THR A 78 8.77 -5.85 -6.42
CA THR A 78 8.31 -7.05 -7.15
C THR A 78 7.01 -7.62 -6.61
N GLN A 79 6.08 -8.03 -7.46
CA GLN A 79 4.75 -8.54 -7.08
C GLN A 79 3.83 -7.59 -6.29
N PRO A 80 3.88 -6.26 -6.49
CA PRO A 80 2.96 -5.37 -5.78
C PRO A 80 1.51 -5.72 -6.18
N LEU A 81 0.55 -5.49 -5.30
CA LEU A 81 -0.90 -5.46 -5.58
C LEU A 81 -1.55 -6.79 -6.01
N CYS A 82 -0.88 -7.92 -5.80
CA CYS A 82 -1.46 -9.24 -6.09
C CYS A 82 -2.70 -9.52 -5.22
N TYR A 83 -3.74 -10.10 -5.84
CA TYR A 83 -4.97 -10.50 -5.16
C TYR A 83 -5.71 -9.37 -4.43
N ALA A 84 -5.50 -8.12 -4.84
CA ALA A 84 -6.31 -7.00 -4.39
C ALA A 84 -7.65 -6.99 -5.16
N ASP A 85 -8.76 -7.08 -4.43
CA ASP A 85 -10.11 -6.97 -4.99
C ASP A 85 -10.54 -5.49 -5.03
N ASP A 86 -11.21 -5.07 -6.10
CA ASP A 86 -11.65 -3.68 -6.29
C ASP A 86 -10.48 -2.66 -6.19
N LEU A 87 -9.37 -2.97 -6.85
CA LEU A 87 -8.18 -2.11 -6.93
C LEU A 87 -8.37 -0.98 -7.96
N ILE A 88 -8.14 0.26 -7.53
CA ILE A 88 -8.13 1.45 -8.39
C ILE A 88 -6.74 2.07 -8.36
N LEU A 89 -6.16 2.29 -9.54
CA LEU A 89 -4.92 3.03 -9.75
C LEU A 89 -5.23 4.26 -10.58
N ASP A 90 -4.99 5.45 -10.01
CA ASP A 90 -5.34 6.73 -10.61
C ASP A 90 -4.07 7.60 -10.68
N ASN A 91 -3.56 7.84 -11.90
CA ASN A 91 -2.32 8.57 -12.12
C ASN A 91 -1.10 8.00 -11.35
N CYS A 92 -0.97 6.68 -11.30
CA CYS A 92 0.17 6.01 -10.69
C CYS A 92 1.27 5.69 -11.71
N ALA A 93 2.53 5.76 -11.27
CA ALA A 93 3.70 5.34 -12.02
C ALA A 93 4.34 4.13 -11.36
N PHE A 94 4.76 3.16 -12.17
CA PHE A 94 5.50 1.98 -11.73
C PHE A 94 6.95 2.11 -12.19
N ASP A 95 7.90 1.77 -11.31
CA ASP A 95 9.29 1.70 -11.70
C ASP A 95 9.57 0.46 -12.57
N LYS A 96 10.69 0.47 -13.29
CA LYS A 96 11.09 -0.58 -14.25
C LYS A 96 11.21 -1.96 -13.61
N ASP A 97 11.48 -1.99 -12.30
CA ASP A 97 11.68 -3.20 -11.51
C ASP A 97 10.37 -3.74 -10.92
N CYS A 98 9.22 -3.11 -11.22
CA CYS A 98 7.90 -3.66 -10.94
C CYS A 98 7.54 -4.78 -11.92
N ASP A 99 8.01 -5.98 -11.61
CA ASP A 99 7.53 -7.21 -12.23
C ASP A 99 6.34 -7.80 -11.46
N LEU A 100 5.51 -8.59 -12.14
CA LEU A 100 4.38 -9.33 -11.54
C LEU A 100 3.36 -8.45 -10.78
N ALA A 101 3.30 -7.16 -11.10
CA ALA A 101 2.56 -6.12 -10.37
C ALA A 101 1.03 -6.25 -10.37
N LEU A 102 0.47 -7.17 -11.16
CA LEU A 102 -0.96 -7.46 -11.16
C LEU A 102 -1.11 -8.95 -11.47
N ARG A 103 -1.40 -9.75 -10.44
CA ARG A 103 -1.85 -11.13 -10.61
C ARG A 103 -3.32 -11.21 -10.19
N ALA A 104 -4.16 -11.56 -11.15
CA ALA A 104 -5.55 -11.94 -10.91
C ALA A 104 -5.60 -13.32 -10.23
N GLN A 105 -6.63 -13.53 -9.39
CA GLN A 105 -6.98 -14.86 -8.86
C GLN A 105 -7.44 -15.80 -9.99
#